data_AF-A0A7S0BPD6-F1
#
_entry.id   AF-A0A7S0BPD6-F1
#
_cell.length_a   1.000
_cell.length_b   1.000
_cell.length_c   1.000
_cell.angle_alpha   90.00
_cell.angle_beta   90.00
_cell.angle_gamma   90.00
#
_symmetry.space_group_name_H-M   'P 1'
#
loop_
_entity.id
_entity.type
_entity.pdbx_description
1 polymer ?
#
loop_
_entity_poly.entity_id
_entity_poly.type
_entity_poly.pdbx_seq_one_letter_code
_entity_poly.pdbx_strand_id
1 'polypeptide(L)'
;MSEGGMLLLNSQVLREQLPKSVLFGQRSCKGRHRNRTVTIIDWDDTILPSHEIFTNGLENAMHRHGVVIEEFETVLREIEESALRLLQRALSQGLVVVVTASESGWVEKSGAVFLPRVLAFFRKHSIRVVSARSRYERVCGPNEWKVRTFHDEIRQLFCEKKGVHVVVIGDGPFEYLAARSLKDTYSEMIVKMVKFMEGPTPKHLHNELSVLGSEIDSIFEHYESLEIFL
;
A
#
# COMPACT_ATOMS: atom_id res chain seq x y z
N MET A 1 1.33 10.55 -34.44
CA MET A 1 0.72 9.71 -33.39
C MET A 1 1.09 10.36 -32.08
N SER A 2 0.10 10.89 -31.37
CA SER A 2 0.28 11.86 -30.29
C SER A 2 1.03 11.27 -29.11
N GLU A 3 2.18 11.87 -28.79
CA GLU A 3 2.77 11.85 -27.45
C GLU A 3 1.74 12.46 -26.49
N GLY A 4 0.98 11.60 -25.81
CA GLY A 4 0.12 12.01 -24.70
C GLY A 4 1.01 12.54 -23.59
N GLY A 5 0.82 13.81 -23.23
CA GLY A 5 1.59 14.48 -22.19
C GLY A 5 1.60 13.65 -20.91
N MET A 6 2.79 13.14 -20.57
CA MET A 6 3.06 12.48 -19.31
C MET A 6 2.93 13.52 -18.21
N LEU A 7 1.74 13.61 -17.58
CA LEU A 7 1.57 14.33 -16.33
C LEU A 7 2.52 13.67 -15.33
N LEU A 8 3.61 14.34 -14.99
CA LEU A 8 4.54 13.87 -13.96
C LEU A 8 3.76 13.81 -12.64
N LEU A 9 3.50 12.59 -12.15
CA LEU A 9 2.98 12.40 -10.81
C LEU A 9 3.94 13.08 -9.83
N ASN A 10 3.44 14.10 -9.15
CA ASN A 10 4.21 14.91 -8.21
C ASN A 10 3.38 15.18 -6.96
N SER A 11 3.99 15.77 -5.94
CA SER A 11 3.27 16.08 -4.70
C SER A 11 2.10 17.06 -4.88
N GLN A 12 2.06 17.86 -5.97
CA GLN A 12 0.93 18.74 -6.25
C GLN A 12 -0.32 17.95 -6.61
N VAL A 13 -0.22 16.88 -7.42
CA VAL A 13 -1.37 16.03 -7.79
C VAL A 13 -2.05 15.44 -6.56
N LEU A 14 -1.26 14.96 -5.59
CA LEU A 14 -1.79 14.47 -4.32
C LEU A 14 -2.40 15.61 -3.50
N ARG A 15 -1.71 16.75 -3.41
CA ARG A 15 -2.19 17.92 -2.65
C ARG A 15 -3.48 18.51 -3.20
N GLU A 16 -3.72 18.47 -4.50
CA GLU A 16 -4.97 18.91 -5.12
C GLU A 16 -6.17 18.04 -4.71
N GLN A 17 -5.93 16.76 -4.40
CA GLN A 17 -6.93 15.84 -3.89
C GLN A 17 -7.14 15.94 -2.36
N LEU A 18 -6.19 16.56 -1.64
CA LEU A 18 -6.35 16.78 -0.21
C LEU A 18 -7.27 17.97 0.07
N PRO A 19 -8.20 17.84 1.05
CA PRO A 19 -9.02 18.97 1.46
C PRO A 19 -8.19 20.17 1.91
N LYS A 20 -8.66 21.38 1.61
CA LYS A 20 -7.95 22.64 1.95
C LYS A 20 -7.60 22.76 3.44
N SER A 21 -8.39 22.14 4.33
CA SER A 21 -8.12 22.08 5.77
C SER A 21 -6.78 21.40 6.11
N VAL A 22 -6.33 20.46 5.27
CA VAL A 22 -5.03 19.78 5.38
C VAL A 22 -3.91 20.64 4.82
N LEU A 23 -4.14 21.28 3.66
CA LEU A 23 -3.13 22.09 2.97
C LEU A 23 -2.72 23.36 3.72
N PHE A 24 -3.64 23.96 4.48
CA PHE A 24 -3.41 25.21 5.22
C PHE A 24 -3.12 25.02 6.71
N GLY A 25 -2.83 23.79 7.14
CA GLY A 25 -2.25 23.53 8.46
C GLY A 25 -3.10 24.06 9.63
N GLN A 26 -4.40 23.78 9.66
CA GLN A 26 -5.11 23.83 10.94
C GLN A 26 -4.73 22.58 11.73
N ARG A 27 -3.62 22.65 12.47
CA ARG A 27 -3.22 21.64 13.46
C ARG A 27 -4.31 21.51 14.53
N SER A 28 -5.30 20.65 14.29
CA SER A 28 -6.21 20.23 15.35
C SER A 28 -5.45 19.27 16.26
N CYS A 29 -5.03 19.78 17.41
CA CYS A 29 -4.42 19.04 18.51
C CYS A 29 -5.44 18.19 19.27
N LYS A 30 -6.30 17.42 18.57
CA LYS A 30 -7.03 16.31 19.19
C LYS A 30 -6.08 15.11 19.20
N GLY A 31 -5.61 14.74 20.39
CA GLY A 31 -4.57 13.74 20.59
C GLY A 31 -4.87 12.43 19.86
N ARG A 32 -4.04 12.10 18.87
CA ARG A 32 -4.13 10.82 18.18
C ARG A 32 -3.48 9.74 19.03
N HIS A 33 -4.24 8.73 19.41
CA HIS A 33 -3.66 7.53 19.97
C HIS A 33 -3.08 6.70 18.82
N ARG A 34 -1.74 6.61 18.70
CA ARG A 34 -1.06 5.66 17.78
C ARG A 34 -1.67 4.26 17.84
N ASN A 35 -2.20 3.89 19.00
CA ASN A 35 -2.90 2.64 19.30
C ASN A 35 -4.26 2.48 18.60
N ARG A 36 -4.71 3.45 17.78
CA ARG A 36 -5.98 3.41 17.04
C ARG A 36 -5.80 3.66 15.53
N THR A 37 -4.59 3.44 15.01
CA THR A 37 -4.29 3.62 13.58
C THR A 37 -3.70 2.35 13.00
N VAL A 38 -4.15 1.95 11.82
CA VAL A 38 -3.58 0.86 11.04
C VAL A 38 -3.48 1.25 9.56
N THR A 39 -2.36 0.90 8.95
CA THR A 39 -2.19 0.87 7.50
C THR A 39 -2.30 -0.56 7.02
N ILE A 40 -3.22 -0.80 6.09
CA ILE A 40 -3.33 -2.06 5.36
C ILE A 40 -2.80 -1.79 3.95
N ILE A 41 -1.72 -2.46 3.56
CA ILE A 41 -1.05 -2.23 2.28
C ILE A 41 -0.97 -3.53 1.48
N ASP A 42 -1.25 -3.46 0.19
CA ASP A 42 -1.05 -4.58 -0.72
C ASP A 42 0.45 -4.81 -1.02
N TRP A 43 0.77 -5.98 -1.55
CA TRP A 43 2.11 -6.34 -1.99
C TRP A 43 2.26 -6.23 -3.50
N ASP A 44 1.43 -6.98 -4.22
CA ASP A 44 1.46 -7.09 -5.68
C ASP A 44 1.08 -5.75 -6.29
N ASP A 45 1.87 -5.30 -7.26
CA ASP A 45 1.75 -4.03 -8.00
C ASP A 45 1.58 -2.76 -7.13
N THR A 46 1.93 -2.87 -5.84
CA THR A 46 1.79 -1.83 -4.82
C THR A 46 3.08 -1.61 -4.02
N ILE A 47 3.79 -2.68 -3.69
CA ILE A 47 5.17 -2.61 -3.14
C ILE A 47 6.15 -3.22 -4.14
N LEU A 48 5.77 -4.32 -4.78
CA LEU A 48 6.54 -5.01 -5.82
C LEU A 48 5.85 -4.79 -7.17
N PRO A 49 6.56 -4.40 -8.25
CA PRO A 49 5.97 -4.30 -9.59
C PRO A 49 5.83 -5.69 -10.21
N SER A 50 5.01 -6.53 -9.59
CA SER A 50 4.82 -7.95 -9.92
C SER A 50 4.37 -8.14 -11.37
N HIS A 51 3.38 -7.38 -11.83
CA HIS A 51 2.87 -7.50 -13.19
C HIS A 51 3.99 -7.38 -14.22
N GLU A 52 4.82 -6.36 -14.09
CA GLU A 52 5.93 -6.11 -15.02
C GLU A 52 7.03 -7.15 -14.91
N ILE A 53 7.33 -7.65 -13.70
CA ILE A 53 8.27 -8.76 -13.52
C ILE A 53 7.83 -9.98 -14.32
N PHE A 54 6.56 -10.39 -14.21
CA PHE A 54 6.08 -11.60 -14.85
C PHE A 54 5.80 -11.43 -16.34
N THR A 55 5.24 -10.29 -16.76
CA THR A 55 4.94 -10.02 -18.16
C THR A 55 6.21 -9.99 -19.02
N ASN A 56 7.34 -9.55 -18.45
CA ASN A 56 8.62 -9.50 -19.17
C ASN A 56 9.53 -10.72 -18.94
N GLY A 57 9.07 -11.77 -18.25
CA GLY A 57 9.88 -12.97 -17.99
C GLY A 57 11.10 -12.71 -17.08
N LEU A 58 11.00 -11.67 -16.23
CA LEU A 58 12.07 -11.21 -15.35
C LEU A 58 12.11 -11.98 -14.03
N GLU A 59 11.20 -12.92 -13.80
CA GLU A 59 11.19 -13.76 -12.59
C GLU A 59 12.47 -14.61 -12.46
N ASN A 60 13.13 -14.89 -13.58
CA ASN A 60 14.41 -15.59 -13.65
C ASN A 60 15.60 -14.65 -13.89
N ALA A 61 15.39 -13.34 -13.96
CA ALA A 61 16.42 -12.37 -14.37
C ALA A 61 17.61 -12.30 -13.41
N MET A 62 17.43 -12.59 -12.11
CA MET A 62 18.56 -12.62 -11.17
C MET A 62 19.63 -13.66 -11.50
N HIS A 63 19.34 -14.64 -12.37
CA HIS A 63 20.31 -15.63 -12.83
C HIS A 63 20.94 -15.28 -14.19
N ARG A 64 20.58 -14.13 -14.77
CA ARG A 64 21.07 -13.65 -16.06
C ARG A 64 21.76 -12.30 -15.84
N HIS A 65 22.81 -12.01 -16.60
CA HIS A 65 23.52 -10.72 -16.52
C HIS A 65 23.42 -9.98 -17.86
N GLY A 66 23.13 -8.67 -17.82
CA GLY A 66 23.02 -7.80 -19.00
C GLY A 66 22.46 -6.41 -18.68
N VAL A 67 22.58 -5.46 -19.62
CA VAL A 67 22.25 -4.03 -19.43
C VAL A 67 20.81 -3.79 -18.94
N VAL A 68 19.82 -4.48 -19.53
CA VAL A 68 18.40 -4.35 -19.13
C VAL A 68 18.20 -4.77 -17.66
N ILE A 69 18.98 -5.74 -17.19
CA ILE A 69 18.91 -6.24 -15.81
C ILE A 69 19.53 -5.23 -14.85
N GLU A 70 20.63 -4.57 -15.23
CA GLU A 70 21.25 -3.51 -14.43
C GLU A 70 20.33 -2.30 -14.24
N GLU A 71 19.64 -1.88 -15.30
CA GLU A 71 18.63 -0.82 -15.23
C GLU A 71 17.46 -1.24 -14.33
N PHE A 72 16.97 -2.47 -14.49
CA PHE A 72 15.90 -3.01 -13.67
C PHE A 72 16.29 -3.12 -12.18
N GLU A 73 17.49 -3.63 -11.88
CA GLU A 73 18.03 -3.69 -10.51
C GLU A 73 18.16 -2.29 -9.89
N THR A 74 18.56 -1.30 -10.68
CA THR A 74 18.68 0.09 -10.21
C THR A 74 17.31 0.61 -9.80
N VAL A 75 16.29 0.47 -10.64
CA VAL A 75 14.93 0.90 -10.32
C VAL A 75 14.35 0.11 -9.13
N LEU A 76 14.64 -1.18 -9.00
CA LEU A 76 14.23 -1.96 -7.83
C LEU A 76 14.82 -1.43 -6.53
N ARG A 77 16.08 -0.98 -6.53
CA ARG A 77 16.68 -0.34 -5.33
C ARG A 77 15.96 0.96 -4.98
N GLU A 78 15.59 1.75 -5.98
CA GLU A 78 14.84 2.99 -5.78
C GLU A 78 13.42 2.74 -5.26
N ILE A 79 12.73 1.70 -5.78
CA ILE A 79 11.44 1.23 -5.26
C ILE A 79 11.60 0.79 -3.81
N GLU A 80 12.61 -0.02 -3.51
CA GLU A 80 12.87 -0.52 -2.17
C GLU A 80 13.09 0.61 -1.16
N GLU A 81 13.86 1.63 -1.55
CA GLU A 81 14.06 2.82 -0.73
C GLU A 81 12.77 3.62 -0.51
N SER A 82 11.96 3.83 -1.55
CA SER A 82 10.67 4.52 -1.43
C SER A 82 9.68 3.74 -0.56
N ALA A 83 9.59 2.42 -0.73
CA ALA A 83 8.76 1.55 0.08
C ALA A 83 9.18 1.58 1.55
N LEU A 84 10.49 1.49 1.85
CA LEU A 84 11.00 1.59 3.22
C LEU A 84 10.65 2.93 3.88
N ARG A 85 10.78 4.04 3.16
CA ARG A 85 10.38 5.36 3.66
C ARG A 85 8.89 5.42 4.01
N LEU A 86 8.04 4.94 3.11
CA LEU A 86 6.59 4.87 3.33
C LEU A 86 6.26 3.99 4.54
N LEU A 87 6.78 2.77 4.60
CA LEU A 87 6.55 1.81 5.67
C LEU A 87 7.03 2.33 7.03
N GLN A 88 8.20 2.98 7.07
CA GLN A 88 8.73 3.58 8.30
C GLN A 88 7.81 4.69 8.82
N ARG A 89 7.31 5.55 7.93
CA ARG A 89 6.36 6.60 8.33
C ARG A 89 5.03 6.00 8.77
N ALA A 90 4.44 5.08 8.01
CA ALA A 90 3.21 4.40 8.41
C ALA A 90 3.33 3.72 9.78
N LEU A 91 4.43 3.04 10.05
CA LEU A 91 4.70 2.40 11.35
C LEU A 91 4.91 3.40 12.49
N SER A 92 5.45 4.58 12.19
CA SER A 92 5.52 5.68 13.17
C SER A 92 4.12 6.19 13.56
N GLN A 93 3.13 5.97 12.69
CA GLN A 93 1.78 6.48 12.85
C GLN A 93 0.84 5.45 13.52
N GLY A 94 1.07 4.16 13.29
CA GLY A 94 0.30 3.08 13.92
C GLY A 94 0.82 1.69 13.54
N LEU A 95 -0.10 0.74 13.43
CA LEU A 95 0.19 -0.62 12.97
C LEU A 95 0.30 -0.66 11.45
N VAL A 96 1.06 -1.61 10.91
CA VAL A 96 1.10 -1.91 9.48
C VAL A 96 0.82 -3.39 9.28
N VAL A 97 -0.09 -3.71 8.35
CA VAL A 97 -0.43 -5.07 7.93
C VAL A 97 -0.32 -5.14 6.41
N VAL A 98 0.39 -6.14 5.90
CA VAL A 98 0.47 -6.44 4.47
C VAL A 98 -0.61 -7.47 4.14
N VAL A 99 -1.46 -7.19 3.16
CA VAL A 99 -2.51 -8.11 2.72
C VAL A 99 -2.48 -8.30 1.21
N THR A 100 -2.15 -9.50 0.76
CA THR A 100 -2.06 -9.87 -0.67
C THR A 100 -3.17 -10.83 -1.09
N ALA A 101 -3.59 -10.77 -2.36
CA ALA A 101 -4.44 -11.77 -3.01
C ALA A 101 -3.66 -12.96 -3.61
N SER A 102 -2.35 -13.02 -3.39
CA SER A 102 -1.47 -14.12 -3.77
C SER A 102 -1.40 -15.20 -2.68
N GLU A 103 -0.85 -16.37 -3.00
CA GLU A 103 -0.73 -17.49 -2.06
C GLU A 103 0.19 -17.19 -0.85
N SER A 104 -0.03 -17.88 0.27
CA SER A 104 0.88 -17.83 1.42
C SER A 104 2.31 -18.19 1.03
N GLY A 105 3.28 -17.42 1.52
CA GLY A 105 4.70 -17.58 1.17
C GLY A 105 5.13 -16.77 -0.06
N TRP A 106 4.19 -16.19 -0.80
CA TRP A 106 4.50 -15.37 -1.98
C TRP A 106 5.35 -14.14 -1.64
N VAL A 107 4.92 -13.37 -0.65
CA VAL A 107 5.59 -12.13 -0.22
C VAL A 107 7.02 -12.42 0.22
N GLU A 108 7.22 -13.49 0.98
CA GLU A 108 8.53 -13.89 1.48
C GLU A 108 9.47 -14.36 0.37
N LYS A 109 8.95 -15.14 -0.60
CA LYS A 109 9.75 -15.63 -1.73
C LYS A 109 10.12 -14.47 -2.67
N SER A 110 9.12 -13.71 -3.11
CA SER A 110 9.32 -12.61 -4.06
C SER A 110 10.14 -11.48 -3.45
N GLY A 111 9.87 -11.10 -2.19
CA GLY A 111 10.64 -10.07 -1.50
C GLY A 111 12.08 -10.47 -1.25
N ALA A 112 12.40 -11.76 -1.05
CA ALA A 112 13.79 -12.20 -0.85
C ALA A 112 14.65 -12.02 -2.11
N VAL A 113 13.98 -12.11 -3.27
CA VAL A 113 14.57 -11.99 -4.61
C VAL A 113 14.65 -10.50 -4.97
N PHE A 114 13.53 -9.79 -4.93
CA PHE A 114 13.43 -8.45 -5.53
C PHE A 114 13.57 -7.28 -4.55
N LEU A 115 13.19 -7.46 -3.27
CA LEU A 115 13.13 -6.38 -2.26
C LEU A 115 13.66 -6.84 -0.87
N PRO A 116 14.90 -7.36 -0.77
CA PRO A 116 15.40 -8.03 0.42
C PRO A 116 15.45 -7.15 1.68
N ARG A 117 15.66 -5.83 1.54
CA ARG A 117 15.66 -4.87 2.66
C ARG A 117 14.24 -4.62 3.16
N VAL A 118 13.22 -4.67 2.30
CA VAL A 118 11.80 -4.60 2.73
C VAL A 118 11.45 -5.82 3.57
N LEU A 119 11.85 -7.03 3.17
CA LEU A 119 11.62 -8.21 4.02
C LEU A 119 12.42 -8.16 5.34
N ALA A 120 13.65 -7.67 5.30
CA ALA A 120 14.41 -7.45 6.52
C ALA A 120 13.70 -6.47 7.46
N PHE A 121 13.09 -5.41 6.91
CA PHE A 121 12.25 -4.48 7.67
C PHE A 121 11.01 -5.15 8.25
N PHE A 122 10.30 -5.99 7.46
CA PHE A 122 9.14 -6.74 7.96
C PHE A 122 9.50 -7.62 9.16
N ARG A 123 10.60 -8.38 9.07
CA ARG A 123 11.09 -9.22 10.18
C ARG A 123 11.47 -8.37 11.39
N LYS A 124 12.27 -7.31 11.19
CA LYS A 124 12.74 -6.43 12.27
C LYS A 124 11.59 -5.81 13.06
N HIS A 125 10.52 -5.42 12.37
CA HIS A 125 9.37 -4.74 12.97
C HIS A 125 8.17 -5.65 13.24
N SER A 126 8.32 -6.96 13.03
CA SER A 126 7.23 -7.94 13.15
C SER A 126 5.98 -7.54 12.37
N ILE A 127 6.16 -7.03 11.15
CA ILE A 127 5.07 -6.65 10.26
C ILE A 127 4.29 -7.89 9.88
N ARG A 128 2.98 -7.84 10.11
CA ARG A 128 2.08 -8.95 9.80
C ARG A 128 1.84 -9.01 8.30
N VAL A 129 2.07 -10.19 7.72
CA VAL A 129 1.77 -10.49 6.31
C VAL A 129 0.64 -11.50 6.25
N VAL A 130 -0.38 -11.23 5.44
CA VAL A 130 -1.56 -12.06 5.30
C VAL A 130 -1.85 -12.34 3.83
N SER A 131 -1.92 -13.61 3.48
CA SER A 131 -2.53 -14.03 2.21
C SER A 131 -4.04 -14.12 2.39
N ALA A 132 -4.78 -13.18 1.78
CA ALA A 132 -6.23 -13.21 1.75
C ALA A 132 -6.75 -14.41 0.96
N ARG A 133 -6.07 -14.76 -0.13
CA ARG A 133 -6.37 -15.93 -0.96
C ARG A 133 -6.26 -17.21 -0.17
N SER A 134 -5.11 -17.53 0.40
CA SER A 134 -4.93 -18.81 1.10
C SER A 134 -5.83 -18.93 2.32
N ARG A 135 -6.30 -17.81 2.89
CA ARG A 135 -7.28 -17.81 3.99
C ARG A 135 -8.69 -18.18 3.51
N TYR A 136 -9.12 -17.75 2.33
CA TYR A 136 -10.53 -17.84 1.91
C TYR A 136 -10.81 -18.49 0.56
N GLU A 137 -9.81 -18.91 -0.22
CA GLU A 137 -10.01 -19.48 -1.56
C GLU A 137 -10.87 -20.74 -1.59
N ARG A 138 -10.96 -21.46 -0.45
CA ARG A 138 -11.84 -22.63 -0.28
C ARG A 138 -13.26 -22.27 0.17
N VAL A 139 -13.51 -21.01 0.52
CA VAL A 139 -14.75 -20.55 1.16
C VAL A 139 -15.52 -19.58 0.28
N CYS A 140 -14.85 -18.69 -0.43
CA CYS A 140 -15.48 -17.68 -1.27
C CYS A 140 -14.61 -17.29 -2.48
N GLY A 141 -15.18 -16.46 -3.37
CA GLY A 141 -14.49 -15.98 -4.57
C GLY A 141 -13.50 -14.84 -4.29
N PRO A 142 -12.62 -14.52 -5.27
CA PRO A 142 -11.57 -13.50 -5.14
C PRO A 142 -12.05 -12.13 -4.63
N ASN A 143 -13.23 -11.69 -5.08
CA ASN A 143 -13.83 -10.42 -4.69
C ASN A 143 -14.09 -10.30 -3.18
N GLU A 144 -14.20 -11.42 -2.46
CA GLU A 144 -14.47 -11.46 -1.03
C GLU A 144 -13.22 -11.71 -0.17
N TRP A 145 -12.10 -12.15 -0.77
CA TRP A 145 -10.92 -12.55 -0.01
C TRP A 145 -10.38 -11.40 0.85
N LYS A 146 -10.10 -10.24 0.22
CA LYS A 146 -9.59 -9.06 0.94
C LYS A 146 -10.66 -8.42 1.81
N VAL A 147 -11.93 -8.41 1.38
CA VAL A 147 -13.05 -7.93 2.20
C VAL A 147 -13.08 -8.65 3.54
N ARG A 148 -13.15 -9.98 3.52
CA ARG A 148 -13.19 -10.80 4.75
C ARG A 148 -11.91 -10.66 5.57
N THR A 149 -10.76 -10.65 4.91
CA THR A 149 -9.46 -10.47 5.57
C THR A 149 -9.41 -9.15 6.34
N PHE A 150 -9.77 -8.03 5.71
CA PHE A 150 -9.72 -6.71 6.33
C PHE A 150 -10.62 -6.65 7.56
N HIS A 151 -11.84 -7.17 7.46
CA HIS A 151 -12.76 -7.26 8.60
C HIS A 151 -12.17 -8.06 9.77
N ASP A 152 -11.56 -9.21 9.50
CA ASP A 152 -10.99 -10.06 10.54
C ASP A 152 -9.76 -9.42 11.19
N GLU A 153 -8.89 -8.78 10.40
CA GLU A 153 -7.74 -8.02 10.93
C GLU A 153 -8.22 -6.85 11.80
N ILE A 154 -9.22 -6.08 11.36
CA ILE A 154 -9.78 -4.99 12.17
C ILE A 154 -10.41 -5.49 13.48
N ARG A 155 -11.14 -6.61 13.45
CA ARG A 155 -11.72 -7.22 14.66
C ARG A 155 -10.64 -7.70 15.63
N GLN A 156 -9.56 -8.27 15.11
CA GLN A 156 -8.45 -8.78 15.91
C GLN A 156 -7.64 -7.64 16.53
N LEU A 157 -7.38 -6.57 15.78
CA LEU A 157 -6.52 -5.46 16.23
C LEU A 157 -7.23 -4.51 17.21
N PHE A 158 -8.55 -4.31 17.05
CA PHE A 158 -9.27 -3.30 17.82
C PHE A 158 -10.55 -3.86 18.44
N CYS A 159 -10.63 -3.91 19.77
CA CYS A 159 -11.84 -4.30 20.48
C CYS A 159 -12.99 -3.30 20.21
N GLU A 160 -12.71 -2.01 20.39
CA GLU A 160 -13.63 -0.91 20.05
C GLU A 160 -13.25 -0.29 18.70
N LYS A 161 -14.23 -0.06 17.83
CA LYS A 161 -14.01 0.36 16.43
C LYS A 161 -14.16 1.87 16.23
N LYS A 162 -14.81 2.55 17.17
CA LYS A 162 -15.02 4.00 17.17
C LYS A 162 -13.70 4.76 17.08
N GLY A 163 -13.58 5.67 16.12
CA GLY A 163 -12.38 6.49 15.94
C GLY A 163 -11.11 5.70 15.59
N VAL A 164 -11.23 4.48 15.05
CA VAL A 164 -10.09 3.80 14.42
C VAL A 164 -9.84 4.45 13.06
N HIS A 165 -8.57 4.77 12.78
CA HIS A 165 -8.11 5.28 11.49
C HIS A 165 -7.51 4.12 10.69
N VAL A 166 -8.10 3.83 9.53
CA VAL A 166 -7.62 2.81 8.61
C VAL A 166 -7.13 3.50 7.34
N VAL A 167 -5.87 3.29 6.97
CA VAL A 167 -5.34 3.71 5.67
C VAL A 167 -5.14 2.46 4.82
N VAL A 168 -5.84 2.38 3.69
CA VAL A 168 -5.73 1.28 2.73
C VAL A 168 -4.94 1.76 1.52
N ILE A 169 -3.91 1.01 1.11
CA ILE A 169 -3.06 1.31 -0.04
C ILE A 169 -3.03 0.07 -0.94
N GLY A 170 -3.34 0.23 -2.22
CA GLY A 170 -3.31 -0.84 -3.20
C GLY A 170 -3.56 -0.35 -4.63
N ASP A 171 -3.19 -1.15 -5.62
CA ASP A 171 -3.41 -0.86 -7.04
C ASP A 171 -4.75 -1.39 -7.54
N GLY A 172 -5.26 -2.50 -7.00
CA GLY A 172 -6.42 -3.21 -7.52
C GLY A 172 -7.81 -2.68 -7.11
N PRO A 173 -8.88 -3.29 -7.64
CA PRO A 173 -10.25 -3.01 -7.21
C PRO A 173 -10.62 -3.72 -5.90
N PHE A 174 -9.88 -4.76 -5.47
CA PHE A 174 -10.26 -5.57 -4.32
C PHE A 174 -10.01 -4.87 -2.98
N GLU A 175 -8.96 -4.06 -2.89
CA GLU A 175 -8.66 -3.21 -1.75
C GLU A 175 -9.72 -2.13 -1.62
N TYR A 176 -10.20 -1.62 -2.75
CA TYR A 176 -11.28 -0.63 -2.80
C TYR A 176 -12.59 -1.19 -2.26
N LEU A 177 -12.99 -2.36 -2.74
CA LEU A 177 -14.17 -3.05 -2.23
C LEU A 177 -14.05 -3.36 -0.73
N ALA A 178 -12.87 -3.77 -0.27
CA ALA A 178 -12.62 -4.06 1.14
C ALA A 178 -12.67 -2.80 2.02
N ALA A 179 -12.05 -1.69 1.59
CA ALA A 179 -12.07 -0.42 2.29
C ALA A 179 -13.50 0.14 2.40
N ARG A 180 -14.27 0.10 1.31
CA ARG A 180 -15.67 0.52 1.30
C ARG A 180 -16.52 -0.34 2.24
N SER A 181 -16.34 -1.66 2.20
CA SER A 181 -17.04 -2.58 3.11
C SER A 181 -16.74 -2.28 4.59
N LEU A 182 -15.50 -1.92 4.94
CA LEU A 182 -15.15 -1.49 6.31
C LEU A 182 -15.91 -0.21 6.68
N LYS A 183 -15.91 0.80 5.81
CA LYS A 183 -16.58 2.09 6.05
C LYS A 183 -18.08 1.92 6.25
N ASP A 184 -18.73 1.09 5.43
CA ASP A 184 -20.17 0.84 5.50
C ASP A 184 -20.55 0.06 6.76
N THR A 185 -19.67 -0.82 7.23
CA THR A 185 -19.91 -1.64 8.45
C THR A 185 -19.60 -0.87 9.73
N TYR A 186 -18.59 0.00 9.71
CA TYR A 186 -18.08 0.71 10.87
C TYR A 186 -18.15 2.22 10.65
N SER A 187 -19.36 2.79 10.79
CA SER A 187 -19.64 4.20 10.50
C SER A 187 -18.83 5.22 11.32
N GLU A 188 -18.32 4.80 12.48
CA GLU A 188 -17.48 5.64 13.35
C GLU A 188 -15.97 5.47 13.09
N MET A 189 -15.57 4.69 12.07
CA MET A 189 -14.19 4.62 11.61
C MET A 189 -13.89 5.72 10.59
N ILE A 190 -12.62 6.11 10.54
CA ILE A 190 -12.08 6.96 9.47
C ILE A 190 -11.32 6.05 8.52
N VAL A 191 -11.88 5.78 7.35
CA VAL A 191 -11.27 4.93 6.32
C VAL A 191 -10.75 5.80 5.18
N LYS A 192 -9.46 5.74 4.94
CA LYS A 192 -8.76 6.49 3.92
C LYS A 192 -8.19 5.52 2.92
N MET A 193 -8.35 5.83 1.64
CA MET A 193 -7.89 4.98 0.58
C MET A 193 -6.92 5.74 -0.33
N VAL A 194 -5.84 5.07 -0.70
CA VAL A 194 -4.93 5.49 -1.75
C VAL A 194 -4.88 4.38 -2.79
N LYS A 195 -5.44 4.65 -3.97
CA LYS A 195 -5.41 3.75 -5.12
C LYS A 195 -4.22 4.09 -6.01
N PHE A 196 -3.37 3.12 -6.26
CA PHE A 196 -2.29 3.19 -7.25
C PHE A 196 -2.80 2.76 -8.63
N MET A 197 -1.98 3.00 -9.65
CA MET A 197 -2.15 2.52 -11.01
C MET A 197 -2.09 0.99 -11.06
N GLU A 198 -3.04 0.36 -11.75
CA GLU A 198 -3.04 -1.09 -11.99
C GLU A 198 -1.90 -1.47 -12.95
N GLY A 199 -1.09 -2.47 -12.56
CA GLY A 199 0.06 -2.94 -13.35
C GLY A 199 1.08 -1.84 -13.69
N PRO A 200 1.64 -1.13 -12.71
CA PRO A 200 2.51 0.01 -12.96
C PRO A 200 3.86 -0.45 -13.51
N THR A 201 4.46 0.36 -14.40
CA THR A 201 5.89 0.22 -14.70
C THR A 201 6.70 0.39 -13.41
N PRO A 202 7.90 -0.21 -13.29
CA PRO A 202 8.75 -0.02 -12.10
C PRO A 202 8.99 1.46 -11.76
N LYS A 203 9.11 2.31 -12.80
CA LYS A 203 9.28 3.76 -12.63
C LYS A 203 8.01 4.45 -12.14
N HIS A 204 6.83 4.05 -12.61
CA HIS A 204 5.55 4.56 -12.10
C HIS A 204 5.40 4.19 -10.62
N LEU A 205 5.64 2.92 -10.26
CA LEU A 205 5.53 2.46 -8.89
C LEU A 205 6.51 3.19 -7.96
N HIS A 206 7.75 3.41 -8.40
CA HIS A 206 8.71 4.23 -7.66
C HIS A 206 8.15 5.62 -7.36
N ASN A 207 7.58 6.30 -8.36
CA ASN A 207 7.02 7.64 -8.22
C ASN A 207 5.83 7.66 -7.26
N GLU A 208 4.90 6.71 -7.38
CA GLU A 208 3.73 6.58 -6.50
C GLU A 208 4.16 6.38 -5.04
N LEU A 209 5.09 5.46 -4.78
CA LEU A 209 5.66 5.22 -3.45
C LEU A 209 6.40 6.45 -2.91
N SER A 210 7.14 7.16 -3.76
CA SER A 210 7.92 8.34 -3.37
C SER A 210 7.03 9.53 -3.01
N VAL A 211 6.02 9.80 -3.84
CA VAL A 211 5.02 10.86 -3.60
C VAL A 211 4.21 10.55 -2.36
N LEU A 212 3.67 9.31 -2.26
CA LEU A 212 2.91 8.91 -1.10
C LEU A 212 3.76 8.96 0.18
N GLY A 213 4.98 8.43 0.14
CA GLY A 213 5.91 8.45 1.27
C GLY A 213 6.24 9.87 1.75
N SER A 214 6.19 10.87 0.88
CA SER A 214 6.45 12.26 1.24
C SER A 214 5.25 12.95 1.91
N GLU A 215 4.03 12.55 1.53
CA GLU A 215 2.77 13.20 1.93
C GLU A 215 1.91 12.34 2.89
N ILE A 216 2.35 11.13 3.25
CA ILE A 216 1.57 10.19 4.06
C ILE A 216 1.16 10.78 5.42
N ASP A 217 1.98 11.66 5.99
CA ASP A 217 1.68 12.33 7.26
C ASP A 217 0.45 13.25 7.10
N SER A 218 0.34 13.99 5.99
CA SER A 218 -0.84 14.80 5.63
C SER A 218 -2.09 13.93 5.51
N ILE A 219 -1.96 12.74 4.91
CA ILE A 219 -3.05 11.76 4.83
C ILE A 219 -3.45 11.35 6.24
N PHE A 220 -2.53 11.04 7.15
CA PHE A 220 -2.85 10.67 8.51
C PHE A 220 -3.51 11.80 9.32
N GLU A 221 -3.08 13.04 9.14
CA GLU A 221 -3.59 14.23 9.83
C GLU A 221 -5.02 14.61 9.44
N HIS A 222 -5.52 14.16 8.29
CA HIS A 222 -6.89 14.40 7.88
C HIS A 222 -7.91 13.64 8.76
N TYR A 223 -8.93 14.29 9.32
CA TYR A 223 -9.87 13.62 10.26
C TYR A 223 -11.17 13.11 9.61
N GLU A 224 -11.19 12.99 8.29
CA GLU A 224 -12.32 12.41 7.56
C GLU A 224 -11.85 11.28 6.64
N SER A 225 -12.82 10.49 6.16
CA SER A 225 -12.56 9.47 5.15
C SER A 225 -12.24 10.13 3.82
N LEU A 226 -11.24 9.63 3.11
CA LEU A 226 -10.77 10.21 1.85
C LEU A 226 -10.40 9.12 0.85
N GLU A 227 -10.44 9.48 -0.42
CA GLU A 227 -10.01 8.63 -1.52
C GLU A 227 -9.05 9.42 -2.40
N ILE A 228 -7.85 8.90 -2.57
CA ILE A 228 -6.79 9.47 -3.40
C ILE A 228 -6.48 8.48 -4.49
N PHE A 229 -6.31 8.98 -5.70
CA PHE A 229 -5.89 8.22 -6.87
C PHE A 229 -4.54 8.78 -7.32
N LEU A 230 -3.51 7.94 -7.39
CA LEU A 230 -2.18 8.29 -7.89
C LEU A 230 -1.94 7.69 -9.28
#